data_AF-X1JQ26-F1
#
_entry.id   AF-X1JQ26-F1
#
_cell.length_a   1.000
_cell.length_b   1.000
_cell.length_c   1.000
_cell.angle_alpha   90.00
_cell.angle_beta   90.00
_cell.angle_gamma   90.00
#
_symmetry.space_group_name_H-M   'P 1'
#
loop_
_entity.id
_entity.type
_entity.pdbx_description
1 polymer ?
#
loop_
_entity_poly.entity_id
_entity_poly.type
_entity_poly.pdbx_seq_one_letter_code
_entity_poly.pdbx_strand_id
1 'polypeptide(L)'
;ARMLTGRPNLIRAAEEVLALGPKFVVVKKGEHGALLLAREGEGERMAEGRLVCPLPGFPCPEVCDPTGAGDSFAGGLMGHLARIGKHDFASLRRAMAYGTVTASFTVEDFSLRRLEGLALEEIEDRLRQYSDMLRLG
;
A
#
# COMPACT_ATOMS: atom_id res chain seq x y z
N ALA A 1 5.45 0.48 -13.18
CA ALA A 1 5.96 -0.91 -13.18
C ALA A 1 5.92 -1.51 -14.59
N ARG A 2 4.74 -1.88 -15.12
CA ARG A 2 4.64 -2.53 -16.46
C ARG A 2 5.31 -1.74 -17.59
N MET A 3 5.05 -0.43 -17.69
CA MET A 3 5.69 0.41 -18.70
C MET A 3 7.21 0.53 -18.51
N LEU A 4 7.68 0.52 -17.26
CA LEU A 4 9.11 0.64 -16.94
C LEU A 4 9.90 -0.61 -17.33
N THR A 5 9.28 -1.79 -17.24
CA THR A 5 9.96 -3.09 -17.44
C THR A 5 9.54 -3.81 -18.71
N GLY A 6 8.48 -3.36 -19.38
CA GLY A 6 7.87 -4.06 -20.52
C GLY A 6 7.16 -5.37 -20.14
N ARG A 7 7.07 -5.73 -18.85
CA ARG A 7 6.45 -7.00 -18.40
C ARG A 7 4.94 -6.86 -18.19
N PRO A 8 4.11 -7.78 -18.74
CA PRO A 8 2.67 -7.75 -18.50
C PRO A 8 2.31 -8.26 -17.10
N ASN A 9 3.03 -9.27 -16.62
CA ASN A 9 2.86 -9.80 -15.27
C ASN A 9 3.45 -8.83 -14.23
N LEU A 10 2.62 -8.37 -13.30
CA LEU A 10 3.01 -7.32 -12.35
C LEU A 10 4.04 -7.79 -11.32
N ILE A 11 3.99 -9.06 -10.92
CA ILE A 11 4.98 -9.64 -10.01
C ILE A 11 6.34 -9.66 -10.71
N ARG A 12 6.40 -10.12 -11.97
CA ARG A 12 7.63 -10.09 -12.78
C ARG A 12 8.15 -8.67 -13.00
N ALA A 13 7.25 -7.71 -13.24
CA ALA A 13 7.65 -6.31 -13.34
C ALA A 13 8.26 -5.79 -12.02
N ALA A 14 7.67 -6.15 -10.88
CA ALA A 14 8.19 -5.74 -9.59
C ALA A 14 9.53 -6.40 -9.23
N GLU A 15 9.73 -7.67 -9.61
CA GLU A 15 11.02 -8.38 -9.49
C GLU A 15 12.13 -7.67 -10.27
N GLU A 16 11.87 -7.21 -11.49
CA GLU A 16 12.86 -6.47 -12.27
C GLU A 16 13.19 -5.10 -11.67
N VAL A 17 12.20 -4.39 -11.14
CA VAL A 17 12.45 -3.13 -10.42
C VAL A 17 13.29 -3.38 -9.16
N LEU A 18 13.03 -4.47 -8.43
CA LEU A 18 13.78 -4.86 -7.25
C LEU A 18 15.25 -5.20 -7.60
N ALA A 19 15.48 -5.81 -8.77
CA ALA A 19 16.80 -6.12 -9.30
C ALA A 19 17.64 -4.85 -9.62
N LEU A 20 17.00 -3.68 -9.76
CA LEU A 20 17.72 -2.41 -9.98
C LEU A 20 18.47 -1.90 -8.74
N GLY A 21 18.25 -2.48 -7.55
CA GLY A 21 18.93 -2.06 -6.31
C GLY A 21 18.06 -1.88 -5.06
N PRO A 22 16.76 -1.54 -5.13
CA PRO A 22 15.94 -1.38 -3.93
C PRO A 22 15.92 -2.63 -3.04
N LYS A 23 15.82 -2.41 -1.73
CA LYS A 23 15.55 -3.48 -0.76
C LYS A 23 14.08 -3.92 -0.78
N PHE A 24 13.20 -2.95 -1.03
CA PHE A 24 11.76 -3.15 -1.07
C PHE A 24 11.17 -2.42 -2.27
N VAL A 25 10.13 -3.01 -2.86
CA VAL A 25 9.34 -2.39 -3.93
C VAL A 25 7.88 -2.48 -3.55
N VAL A 26 7.21 -1.33 -3.49
CA VAL A 26 5.75 -1.24 -3.34
C VAL A 26 5.15 -0.90 -4.69
N VAL A 27 4.23 -1.74 -5.18
CA VAL A 27 3.50 -1.52 -6.43
C VAL A 27 2.03 -1.31 -6.12
N LYS A 28 1.56 -0.06 -6.25
CA LYS A 28 0.14 0.28 -6.18
C LYS A 28 -0.61 -0.20 -7.44
N LYS A 29 -1.81 -0.74 -7.26
CA LYS A 29 -2.68 -1.30 -8.30
C LYS A 29 -4.04 -0.57 -8.37
N GLY A 30 -4.04 0.76 -8.25
CA GLY A 30 -5.30 1.52 -8.18
C GLY A 30 -6.18 1.07 -7.01
N GLU A 31 -7.48 0.90 -7.27
CA GLU A 31 -8.47 0.39 -6.31
C GLU A 31 -8.26 -1.08 -5.93
N HIS A 32 -7.43 -1.84 -6.65
CA HIS A 32 -7.16 -3.25 -6.34
C HIS A 32 -6.07 -3.46 -5.27
N GLY A 33 -5.63 -2.39 -4.60
CA GLY A 33 -4.67 -2.44 -3.50
C GLY A 33 -3.23 -2.33 -3.93
N ALA A 34 -2.32 -3.03 -3.25
CA ALA A 34 -0.89 -2.91 -3.47
C ALA A 34 -0.14 -4.24 -3.26
N LEU A 35 1.09 -4.30 -3.78
CA LEU A 35 2.02 -5.41 -3.60
C LEU A 35 3.30 -4.89 -2.94
N LEU A 36 3.74 -5.51 -1.86
CA LEU A 36 5.07 -5.31 -1.29
C LEU A 36 5.97 -6.49 -1.69
N LEU A 37 7.11 -6.18 -2.29
CA LEU A 37 8.17 -7.14 -2.58
C LEU A 37 9.42 -6.76 -1.79
N ALA A 38 10.13 -7.78 -1.31
CA ALA A 38 11.40 -7.61 -0.63
C ALA A 38 12.52 -8.39 -1.32
N ARG A 39 13.74 -7.84 -1.26
CA ARG A 39 14.97 -8.54 -1.64
C ARG A 39 15.15 -9.76 -0.74
N GLU A 40 15.79 -10.80 -1.28
CA GLU A 40 16.13 -11.99 -0.51
C GLU A 40 16.86 -11.63 0.79
N GLY A 41 16.43 -12.23 1.91
CA GLY A 41 16.94 -11.95 3.26
C GLY A 41 16.35 -10.73 3.96
N GLU A 42 15.58 -9.87 3.28
CA GLU A 42 15.02 -8.63 3.86
C GLU A 42 13.54 -8.76 4.30
N GLY A 43 12.92 -9.94 4.15
CA GLY A 43 11.51 -10.17 4.52
C GLY A 43 11.27 -11.49 5.24
N GLU A 44 10.02 -11.71 5.67
CA GLU A 44 9.61 -12.93 6.39
C GLU A 44 9.55 -14.13 5.43
N ARG A 45 10.09 -15.30 5.79
CA ARG A 45 10.02 -16.53 4.96
C ARG A 45 8.55 -16.84 4.61
N MET A 46 8.14 -16.50 3.40
CA MET A 46 6.90 -16.96 2.79
C MET A 46 7.14 -18.30 2.07
N ALA A 47 6.08 -19.07 1.82
CA ALA A 47 6.17 -20.31 1.05
C ALA A 47 6.82 -20.04 -0.34
N GLU A 48 7.64 -20.98 -0.81
CA GLU A 48 8.36 -20.94 -2.10
C GLU A 48 9.38 -19.79 -2.33
N GLY A 49 9.95 -19.19 -1.28
CA GLY A 49 11.15 -18.34 -1.41
C GLY A 49 10.94 -16.98 -2.10
N ARG A 50 9.67 -16.63 -2.41
CA ARG A 50 9.29 -15.30 -2.92
C ARG A 50 8.64 -14.47 -1.83
N LEU A 51 9.25 -13.33 -1.54
CA LEU A 51 8.75 -12.37 -0.54
C LEU A 51 7.77 -11.41 -1.21
N VAL A 52 6.55 -11.87 -1.51
CA VAL A 52 5.47 -11.04 -2.06
C VAL A 52 4.33 -10.98 -1.04
N CYS A 53 4.02 -9.77 -0.55
CA CYS A 53 2.87 -9.53 0.31
C CYS A 53 1.83 -8.69 -0.42
N PRO A 54 0.71 -9.29 -0.88
CA PRO A 54 -0.41 -8.54 -1.41
C PRO A 54 -1.26 -7.98 -0.27
N LEU A 55 -1.72 -6.74 -0.44
CA LEU A 55 -2.81 -6.18 0.33
C LEU A 55 -3.91 -5.70 -0.65
N PRO A 56 -5.18 -6.10 -0.48
CA PRO A 56 -6.26 -5.65 -1.35
C PRO A 56 -6.58 -4.17 -1.11
N GLY A 57 -7.34 -3.54 -2.01
CA GLY A 57 -7.86 -2.20 -1.73
C GLY A 57 -8.87 -2.22 -0.58
N PHE A 58 -9.09 -1.06 0.03
CA PHE A 58 -10.24 -0.88 0.91
C PHE A 58 -11.50 -0.76 0.02
N PRO A 59 -12.57 -1.54 0.26
CA PRO A 59 -13.80 -1.42 -0.53
C PRO A 59 -14.47 -0.07 -0.31
N CYS A 60 -14.48 0.78 -1.34
CA CYS A 60 -15.26 2.01 -1.37
C CYS A 60 -16.46 1.79 -2.30
N PRO A 61 -17.70 1.80 -1.80
CA PRO A 61 -18.89 1.52 -2.60
C PRO A 61 -19.13 2.58 -3.68
N GLU A 62 -18.75 3.83 -3.42
CA GLU A 62 -18.80 4.93 -4.37
C GLU A 62 -17.41 5.56 -4.48
N VAL A 63 -16.90 5.65 -5.72
CA VAL A 63 -15.66 6.35 -6.06
C VAL A 63 -16.05 7.66 -6.72
N CYS A 64 -15.84 8.78 -6.02
CA CYS A 64 -16.19 10.12 -6.49
C CYS A 64 -15.10 10.69 -7.41
N ASP A 65 -13.84 10.73 -6.94
CA ASP A 65 -12.70 11.27 -7.69
C ASP A 65 -11.42 10.49 -7.34
N PRO A 66 -10.77 9.80 -8.31
CA PRO A 66 -9.53 9.06 -8.04
C PRO A 66 -8.29 9.97 -7.92
N THR A 67 -8.41 11.27 -8.19
CA THR A 67 -7.30 12.23 -8.18
C THR A 67 -6.64 12.29 -6.80
N GLY A 68 -5.31 12.24 -6.76
CA GLY A 68 -4.55 12.32 -5.51
C GLY A 68 -4.56 11.05 -4.66
N ALA A 69 -5.29 9.99 -5.03
CA ALA A 69 -5.25 8.72 -4.29
C ALA A 69 -3.84 8.10 -4.28
N GLY A 70 -3.06 8.30 -5.35
CA GLY A 70 -1.66 7.88 -5.45
C GLY A 70 -0.78 8.56 -4.40
N ASP A 71 -0.85 9.88 -4.34
CA ASP A 71 -0.08 10.69 -3.41
C ASP A 71 -0.53 10.50 -1.97
N SER A 72 -1.83 10.32 -1.73
CA SER A 72 -2.40 10.04 -0.42
C SER A 72 -1.97 8.66 0.10
N PHE A 73 -1.88 7.66 -0.79
CA PHE A 73 -1.29 6.37 -0.46
C PHE A 73 0.18 6.51 -0.04
N ALA A 74 0.98 7.25 -0.84
CA ALA A 74 2.38 7.48 -0.53
C ALA A 74 2.54 8.26 0.78
N GLY A 75 1.70 9.28 1.02
CA GLY A 75 1.69 10.09 2.24
C GLY A 75 1.33 9.28 3.48
N GLY A 76 0.28 8.46 3.45
CA GLY A 76 -0.09 7.58 4.57
C GLY A 76 0.98 6.55 4.88
N LEU A 77 1.59 5.96 3.85
CA LEU A 77 2.70 5.02 4.00
C LEU A 77 3.92 5.69 4.64
N MET A 78 4.39 6.79 4.05
CA MET A 78 5.59 7.49 4.53
C MET A 78 5.37 8.10 5.91
N GLY A 79 4.17 8.64 6.17
CA GLY A 79 3.78 9.18 7.48
C GLY A 79 3.84 8.12 8.58
N HIS A 80 3.37 6.90 8.32
CA HIS A 80 3.49 5.80 9.27
C HIS A 80 4.96 5.44 9.55
N LEU A 81 5.77 5.26 8.50
CA LEU A 81 7.20 4.91 8.64
C LEU A 81 7.95 5.98 9.43
N ALA A 82 7.73 7.26 9.11
CA ALA A 82 8.34 8.39 9.81
C ALA A 82 7.94 8.41 11.29
N ARG A 83 6.67 8.13 11.61
CA ARG A 83 6.17 8.07 13.00
C ARG A 83 6.86 6.99 13.84
N ILE A 84 7.15 5.82 13.25
CA ILE A 84 7.71 4.69 14.00
C ILE A 84 9.24 4.55 13.88
N GLY A 85 9.86 5.21 12.91
CA GLY A 85 11.32 5.18 12.68
C GLY A 85 11.86 3.80 12.25
N LYS A 86 11.02 2.93 11.68
CA LYS A 86 11.37 1.56 11.28
C LYS A 86 11.04 1.34 9.81
N HIS A 87 11.92 0.59 9.14
CA HIS A 87 11.85 0.35 7.69
C HIS A 87 12.00 -1.13 7.32
N ASP A 88 11.74 -2.04 8.26
CA ASP A 88 11.71 -3.48 8.01
C ASP A 88 10.44 -3.92 7.28
N PHE A 89 10.41 -5.16 6.80
CA PHE A 89 9.30 -5.71 6.02
C PHE A 89 7.95 -5.64 6.76
N ALA A 90 7.92 -5.96 8.05
CA ALA A 90 6.69 -5.93 8.84
C ALA A 90 6.16 -4.49 8.99
N SER A 91 7.07 -3.54 9.22
CA SER A 91 6.79 -2.11 9.29
C SER A 91 6.28 -1.57 7.95
N LEU A 92 6.88 -1.97 6.83
CA LEU A 92 6.44 -1.61 5.48
C LEU A 92 5.08 -2.22 5.12
N ARG A 93 4.83 -3.47 5.52
CA ARG A 93 3.51 -4.11 5.33
C ARG A 93 2.43 -3.33 6.07
N ARG A 94 2.70 -2.92 7.32
CA ARG A 94 1.77 -2.08 8.10
C ARG A 94 1.62 -0.69 7.49
N ALA A 95 2.72 -0.05 7.07
CA ALA A 95 2.69 1.25 6.40
C ALA A 95 1.87 1.21 5.09
N MET A 96 1.97 0.12 4.33
CA MET A 96 1.15 -0.09 3.13
C MET A 96 -0.34 -0.14 3.47
N ALA A 97 -0.74 -0.70 4.61
CA ALA A 97 -2.12 -0.66 5.08
C ALA A 97 -2.56 0.77 5.44
N TYR A 98 -1.72 1.57 6.12
CA TYR A 98 -1.99 3.00 6.35
C TYR A 98 -2.17 3.75 5.03
N GLY A 99 -1.27 3.57 4.06
CA GLY A 99 -1.42 4.15 2.73
C GLY A 99 -2.73 3.76 2.05
N THR A 100 -3.13 2.48 2.12
CA THR A 100 -4.39 2.01 1.55
C THR A 100 -5.61 2.71 2.17
N VAL A 101 -5.67 2.83 3.49
CA VAL A 101 -6.82 3.48 4.16
C VAL A 101 -6.79 5.00 4.01
N THR A 102 -5.62 5.63 3.97
CA THR A 102 -5.52 7.08 3.68
C THR A 102 -6.01 7.38 2.27
N ALA A 103 -5.62 6.56 1.28
CA ALA A 103 -6.08 6.73 -0.10
C ALA A 103 -7.59 6.47 -0.27
N SER A 104 -8.20 5.67 0.59
CA SER A 104 -9.64 5.41 0.50
C SER A 104 -10.50 6.59 0.94
N PHE A 105 -9.97 7.49 1.80
CA PHE A 105 -10.64 8.75 2.10
C PHE A 105 -10.59 9.72 0.92
N THR A 106 -9.49 9.75 0.17
CA THR A 106 -9.33 10.65 -0.99
C THR A 106 -10.33 10.37 -2.10
N VAL A 107 -10.76 9.12 -2.26
CA VAL A 107 -11.68 8.74 -3.34
C VAL A 107 -13.16 8.96 -3.00
N GLU A 108 -13.48 9.28 -1.75
CA GLU A 108 -14.86 9.42 -1.24
C GLU A 108 -15.45 10.84 -1.43
N ASP A 109 -14.63 11.84 -1.80
CA ASP A 109 -15.09 13.22 -2.01
C ASP A 109 -14.32 13.85 -3.19
N PHE A 110 -14.76 15.01 -3.65
CA PHE A 110 -14.11 15.74 -4.74
C PHE A 110 -12.75 16.29 -4.30
N SER A 111 -11.69 15.96 -5.04
CA SER A 111 -10.32 16.41 -4.79
C SER A 111 -9.84 16.07 -3.37
N LEU A 112 -9.09 16.97 -2.72
CA LEU A 112 -8.49 16.72 -1.40
C LEU A 112 -9.39 17.11 -0.23
N ARG A 113 -10.66 17.47 -0.48
CA ARG A 113 -11.56 17.98 0.57
C ARG A 113 -11.73 17.00 1.72
N ARG A 114 -11.77 15.70 1.44
CA ARG A 114 -11.88 14.71 2.51
C ARG A 114 -10.63 14.59 3.37
N LEU A 115 -9.47 14.98 2.86
CA LEU A 115 -8.22 15.03 3.63
C LEU A 115 -8.13 16.29 4.51
N GLU A 116 -8.83 17.37 4.13
CA GLU A 116 -8.92 18.58 4.96
C GLU A 116 -9.66 18.26 6.26
N GLY A 117 -8.93 18.28 7.38
CA GLY A 117 -9.49 17.96 8.70
C GLY A 117 -9.58 16.46 9.02
N LEU A 118 -9.06 15.57 8.18
CA LEU A 118 -8.97 14.14 8.48
C LEU A 118 -8.11 13.91 9.71
N ALA A 119 -8.72 13.37 10.77
CA ALA A 119 -8.04 13.11 12.03
C ALA A 119 -7.30 11.76 12.00
N LEU A 120 -6.24 11.63 12.80
CA LEU A 120 -5.48 10.38 12.90
C LEU A 120 -6.38 9.26 13.44
N GLU A 121 -7.31 9.58 14.33
CA GLU A 121 -8.29 8.67 14.89
C GLU A 121 -9.16 8.03 13.81
N GLU A 122 -9.63 8.80 12.83
CA GLU A 122 -10.41 8.27 11.70
C GLU A 122 -9.59 7.29 10.84
N ILE A 123 -8.30 7.57 10.65
CA ILE A 123 -7.37 6.69 9.94
C ILE A 123 -7.16 5.39 10.72
N GLU A 124 -6.93 5.48 12.04
CA GLU A 124 -6.77 4.31 12.91
C GLU A 124 -8.05 3.47 12.98
N ASP A 125 -9.23 4.10 12.96
CA ASP A 125 -10.54 3.44 12.93
C ASP A 125 -10.73 2.67 11.63
N ARG A 126 -10.45 3.30 10.49
CA ARG A 126 -10.52 2.65 9.18
C ARG A 126 -9.47 1.55 9.03
N LEU A 127 -8.29 1.71 9.62
CA LEU A 127 -7.27 0.66 9.65
C LEU A 127 -7.75 -0.56 10.44
N ARG A 128 -8.50 -0.39 11.53
CA ARG A 128 -9.10 -1.51 12.27
C ARG A 128 -10.12 -2.24 11.41
N GLN A 129 -11.03 -1.52 10.76
CA GLN A 129 -12.00 -2.10 9.82
C GLN A 129 -11.30 -2.88 8.69
N TYR A 130 -10.27 -2.28 8.10
CA TYR A 130 -9.47 -2.93 7.07
C TYR A 130 -8.76 -4.18 7.59
N SER A 131 -8.21 -4.15 8.79
CA SER A 131 -7.55 -5.31 9.41
C SER A 131 -8.54 -6.44 9.70
N ASP A 132 -9.74 -6.12 10.17
CA ASP A 132 -10.80 -7.09 10.41
C ASP A 132 -11.28 -7.73 9.11
N MET A 133 -11.39 -6.96 8.02
CA MET A 133 -11.71 -7.47 6.68
C MET A 133 -10.69 -8.51 6.17
N LEU A 134 -9.41 -8.37 6.56
CA LEU A 134 -8.34 -9.27 6.12
C LEU A 134 -8.22 -10.54 6.99
N ARG A 135 -8.95 -10.63 8.09
CA ARG A 135 -8.94 -11.85 8.92
C ARG A 135 -9.73 -12.93 8.21
N LEU A 136 -9.04 -14.00 7.84
CA LEU A 136 -9.67 -15.28 7.55
C LEU A 136 -9.91 -15.93 8.91
N GLY A 137 -11.18 -16.22 9.21
CA GLY A 137 -11.63 -16.72 10.53
C GLY A 137 -10.97 -18.01 10.98
#